data_AF-A0A8H7S7H0-F1
#
_entry.id   AF-A0A8H7S7H0-F1
#
_cell.length_a   1.000
_cell.length_b   1.000
_cell.length_c   1.000
_cell.angle_alpha   90.00
_cell.angle_beta   90.00
_cell.angle_gamma   90.00
#
_symmetry.space_group_name_H-M   'P 1'
#
loop_
_entity.id
_entity.type
_entity.pdbx_description
1 polymer ?
#
loop_
_entity_poly.entity_id
_entity_poly.type
_entity_poly.pdbx_seq_one_letter_code
_entity_poly.pdbx_strand_id
1 'polypeptide(L)'
;MKFAKEIENASYDLPSDWRPYLIHYKLLKKAIRLVVAELRTRGLLDIEKGGGQLKFSYEFDGDVKNPQPCIKITVDEAAARLIPDLIPTPSTTSVLKIKLVKDSEFFHLLLQGLTHASVLHSTEQKRLSGTVDALETQLAKAASPKKQKEMYIWRDIFKLYMDASVFETNKKVDYSMQSFERSKQQLQWFTKELERLNLASKLGSKNSKEALKRFLQMNSELADFKRFHSLNHTAMTKILKKHDKQSGLTARTEFPTFAKENVAIVENVLLALYSTITSKLISIVPQIDNHSCPICFAIAWRPIRLECGHVFCVRCLIKAHRRKLFDCPVCRRKHAVGNADANNLDKSLQNFFMMYFPREIQEKRRENEKEQAMQDMEAITGRAWTMYSNRDSPCTI
;
A
#
# COMPACT_ATOMS: atom_id res chain seq x y z
N MET A 1 5.17 30.11 -9.99
CA MET A 1 5.05 29.74 -11.42
C MET A 1 5.62 28.36 -11.72
N LYS A 2 6.59 27.85 -10.93
CA LYS A 2 7.28 26.56 -11.13
C LYS A 2 6.36 25.35 -11.37
N PHE A 3 5.34 25.12 -10.53
CA PHE A 3 4.53 23.88 -10.61
C PHE A 3 3.69 23.73 -11.89
N ALA A 4 3.20 24.81 -12.50
CA ALA A 4 2.41 24.70 -13.73
C ALA A 4 3.25 24.24 -14.93
N LYS A 5 4.56 24.57 -14.92
CA LYS A 5 5.53 24.07 -15.90
C LYS A 5 6.01 22.66 -15.52
N GLU A 6 6.14 22.39 -14.22
CA GLU A 6 6.50 21.08 -13.68
C GLU A 6 5.50 19.98 -14.07
N ILE A 7 4.19 20.21 -13.91
CA ILE A 7 3.16 19.24 -14.29
C ILE A 7 3.09 19.00 -15.81
N GLU A 8 3.30 20.06 -16.60
CA GLU A 8 3.36 19.98 -18.06
C GLU A 8 4.57 19.17 -18.51
N ASN A 9 5.75 19.49 -17.98
CA ASN A 9 6.97 18.71 -18.24
C ASN A 9 6.80 17.26 -17.80
N ALA A 10 6.23 17.04 -16.61
CA ALA A 10 6.03 15.70 -16.07
C ALA A 10 5.00 14.87 -16.85
N SER A 11 4.12 15.51 -17.64
CA SER A 11 3.15 14.82 -18.48
C SER A 11 3.76 14.12 -19.69
N TYR A 12 4.93 14.58 -20.17
CA TYR A 12 5.58 13.97 -21.34
C TYR A 12 6.06 12.55 -21.08
N ASP A 13 6.38 12.23 -19.83
CA ASP A 13 6.82 10.90 -19.43
C ASP A 13 5.64 9.96 -19.10
N LEU A 14 4.39 10.45 -19.15
CA LEU A 14 3.22 9.59 -19.04
C LEU A 14 2.81 9.06 -20.42
N PRO A 15 2.12 7.90 -20.48
CA PRO A 15 1.43 7.45 -21.69
C PRO A 15 0.62 8.59 -22.31
N SER A 16 0.71 8.76 -23.64
CA SER A 16 0.05 9.84 -24.39
C SER A 16 -1.43 9.93 -24.07
N ASP A 17 -2.07 8.78 -23.96
CA ASP A 17 -3.51 8.63 -23.82
C ASP A 17 -3.98 8.98 -22.40
N TRP A 18 -3.06 9.07 -21.43
CA TRP A 18 -3.36 9.46 -20.06
C TRP A 18 -3.29 10.98 -19.85
N ARG A 19 -2.55 11.71 -20.70
CA ARG A 19 -2.35 13.15 -20.56
C ARG A 19 -3.66 13.96 -20.55
N PRO A 20 -4.71 13.63 -21.35
CA PRO A 20 -5.99 14.33 -21.31
C PRO A 20 -6.72 14.23 -19.96
N TYR A 21 -6.38 13.26 -19.13
CA TYR A 21 -7.00 13.02 -17.81
C TYR A 21 -6.26 13.73 -16.66
N LEU A 22 -5.23 14.53 -16.96
CA LEU A 22 -4.56 15.36 -15.96
C LEU A 22 -5.37 16.62 -15.65
N ILE A 23 -5.38 17.02 -14.38
CA ILE A 23 -5.98 18.27 -13.94
C ILE A 23 -5.30 19.45 -14.66
N HIS A 24 -6.09 20.25 -15.38
CA HIS A 24 -5.64 21.42 -16.13
C HIS A 24 -5.28 22.61 -15.20
N TYR A 25 -4.18 22.48 -14.48
CA TYR A 25 -3.73 23.43 -13.45
C TYR A 25 -3.61 24.88 -13.95
N LYS A 26 -3.22 25.09 -15.21
CA LYS A 26 -3.12 26.44 -15.82
C LYS A 26 -4.48 27.12 -15.95
N LEU A 27 -5.52 26.39 -16.34
CA LEU A 27 -6.88 26.92 -16.49
C LEU A 27 -7.47 27.27 -15.12
N LEU A 28 -7.34 26.37 -14.16
CA LEU A 28 -7.79 26.61 -12.79
C LEU A 28 -7.11 27.83 -12.15
N LYS A 29 -5.81 28.02 -12.39
CA LYS A 29 -5.08 29.21 -11.91
C LYS A 29 -5.63 30.51 -12.51
N LYS A 30 -6.10 30.49 -13.76
CA LYS A 30 -6.77 31.66 -14.38
C LYS A 30 -8.13 31.89 -13.73
N ALA A 31 -8.91 30.82 -13.49
CA ALA A 31 -10.21 30.90 -12.84
C ALA A 31 -10.14 31.50 -11.43
N ILE A 32 -9.11 31.19 -10.62
CA ILE A 32 -8.93 31.81 -9.28
C ILE A 32 -8.85 33.35 -9.37
N ARG A 33 -8.27 33.92 -10.43
CA ARG A 33 -8.23 35.38 -10.58
C ARG A 33 -9.63 35.98 -10.75
N LEU A 34 -10.53 35.26 -11.40
CA LEU A 34 -11.93 35.66 -11.56
C LEU A 34 -12.69 35.55 -10.23
N VAL A 35 -12.41 34.52 -9.43
CA VAL A 35 -12.96 34.38 -8.06
C VAL A 35 -12.55 35.58 -7.21
N VAL A 36 -11.26 35.93 -7.20
CA VAL A 36 -10.76 37.08 -6.43
C VAL A 36 -11.38 38.40 -6.92
N ALA A 37 -11.56 38.56 -8.24
CA ALA A 37 -12.23 39.73 -8.79
C ALA A 37 -13.70 39.81 -8.34
N GLU A 38 -14.44 38.69 -8.37
CA GLU A 38 -15.82 38.62 -7.87
C GLU A 38 -15.90 39.00 -6.38
N LEU A 39 -15.04 38.43 -5.54
CA LEU A 39 -15.00 38.73 -4.10
C LEU A 39 -14.70 40.20 -3.84
N ARG A 40 -13.75 40.79 -4.59
CA ARG A 40 -13.41 42.21 -4.47
C ARG A 40 -14.58 43.11 -4.85
N THR A 41 -15.22 42.86 -5.99
CA THR A 41 -16.37 43.66 -6.46
C THR A 41 -17.55 43.60 -5.49
N ARG A 42 -17.68 42.50 -4.75
CA ARG A 42 -18.72 42.32 -3.74
C ARG A 42 -18.31 42.75 -2.32
N GLY A 43 -17.08 43.24 -2.13
CA GLY A 43 -16.58 43.65 -0.80
C GLY A 43 -16.33 42.49 0.17
N LEU A 44 -16.12 41.27 -0.33
CA LEU A 44 -16.02 40.03 0.46
C LEU A 44 -14.58 39.53 0.70
N LEU A 45 -13.58 40.22 0.14
CA LEU A 45 -12.18 39.74 0.12
C LEU A 45 -11.46 39.91 1.47
N ASP A 46 -11.80 40.96 2.21
CA ASP A 46 -11.14 41.36 3.46
C ASP A 46 -12.07 41.27 4.67
N ILE A 47 -13.12 40.44 4.59
CA ILE A 47 -14.02 40.24 5.74
C ILE A 47 -13.21 39.62 6.88
N GLU A 48 -13.01 40.40 7.94
CA GLU A 48 -12.34 39.93 9.15
C GLU A 48 -13.07 38.71 9.70
N LYS A 49 -12.36 37.58 9.80
CA LYS A 49 -12.91 36.31 10.32
C LYS A 49 -13.14 36.32 11.85
N GLY A 50 -13.15 37.48 12.50
CA GLY A 50 -13.41 37.55 13.94
C GLY A 50 -13.20 38.95 14.48
N GLY A 51 -14.29 39.53 14.99
CA GLY A 51 -14.29 40.81 15.70
C GLY A 51 -15.67 41.39 16.01
N GLY A 52 -16.76 40.86 15.42
CA GLY A 52 -18.10 41.41 15.62
C GLY A 52 -19.23 40.38 15.59
N GLN A 53 -20.45 40.90 15.78
CA GLN A 53 -21.77 40.24 15.86
C GLN A 53 -22.18 39.30 14.70
N LEU A 54 -21.32 39.10 13.69
CA LEU A 54 -21.57 38.33 12.47
C LEU A 54 -20.50 37.25 12.30
N LYS A 55 -20.92 35.98 12.12
CA LYS A 55 -20.02 34.84 11.88
C LYS A 55 -20.10 34.40 10.42
N PHE A 56 -18.95 34.35 9.75
CA PHE A 56 -18.82 33.92 8.36
C PHE A 56 -18.25 32.50 8.27
N SER A 57 -18.92 31.62 7.52
CA SER A 57 -18.41 30.29 7.16
C SER A 57 -18.52 30.05 5.66
N TYR A 58 -17.59 29.28 5.11
CA TYR A 58 -17.61 28.87 3.71
C TYR A 58 -18.06 27.41 3.64
N GLU A 59 -19.02 27.11 2.77
CA GLU A 59 -19.55 25.76 2.60
C GLU A 59 -19.88 25.50 1.12
N PHE A 60 -20.10 24.23 0.78
CA PHE A 60 -20.58 23.81 -0.54
C PHE A 60 -22.04 23.39 -0.42
N ASP A 61 -22.93 24.15 -1.06
CA ASP A 61 -24.29 23.70 -1.35
C ASP A 61 -24.32 22.94 -2.70
N GLY A 62 -25.46 22.31 -2.99
CA GLY A 62 -25.70 21.60 -4.24
C GLY A 62 -25.11 20.19 -4.24
N ASP A 63 -24.80 19.69 -5.43
CA ASP A 63 -24.26 18.35 -5.65
C ASP A 63 -23.02 18.37 -6.55
N VAL A 64 -22.36 17.22 -6.70
CA VAL A 64 -21.11 17.07 -7.48
C VAL A 64 -21.27 17.46 -8.96
N LYS A 65 -22.49 17.47 -9.51
CA LYS A 65 -22.75 17.93 -10.89
C LYS A 65 -22.91 19.45 -10.96
N ASN A 66 -23.44 20.05 -9.90
CA ASN A 66 -23.67 21.48 -9.80
C ASN A 66 -23.16 22.04 -8.45
N PRO A 67 -21.83 22.23 -8.31
CA PRO A 67 -21.25 22.76 -7.07
C PRO A 67 -21.67 24.22 -6.85
N GLN A 68 -22.24 24.51 -5.68
CA GLN A 68 -22.65 25.85 -5.28
C GLN A 68 -21.90 26.28 -4.02
N PRO A 69 -20.59 26.59 -4.11
CA PRO A 69 -19.87 27.23 -3.02
C PRO A 69 -20.56 28.54 -2.61
N CYS A 70 -20.73 28.71 -1.31
CA CYS A 70 -21.37 29.89 -0.75
C CYS A 70 -20.70 30.34 0.55
N ILE A 71 -20.84 31.64 0.84
CA ILE A 71 -20.49 32.21 2.13
C ILE A 71 -21.78 32.31 2.94
N LYS A 72 -21.81 31.60 4.07
CA LYS A 72 -22.89 31.61 5.03
C LYS A 72 -22.57 32.64 6.12
N ILE A 73 -23.52 33.52 6.39
CA ILE A 73 -23.46 34.54 7.42
C ILE A 73 -24.50 34.16 8.47
N THR A 74 -24.02 33.95 9.69
CA THR A 74 -24.86 33.68 10.86
C THR A 74 -24.85 34.91 11.75
N VAL A 75 -26.01 35.46 12.05
CA VAL A 75 -26.19 36.62 12.93
C VAL A 75 -26.41 36.12 14.36
N ASP A 76 -25.65 36.65 15.32
CA ASP A 76 -25.83 36.34 16.73
C ASP A 76 -27.18 36.90 17.27
N GLU A 77 -27.82 36.21 18.22
CA GLU A 77 -29.12 36.61 18.78
C GLU A 77 -29.10 38.01 19.41
N ALA A 78 -27.94 38.44 19.94
CA ALA A 78 -27.74 39.77 20.50
C ALA A 78 -27.74 40.88 19.42
N ALA A 79 -27.32 40.56 18.19
CA ALA A 79 -27.24 41.48 17.07
C ALA A 79 -28.55 41.61 16.30
N ALA A 80 -29.31 40.50 16.23
CA ALA A 80 -30.64 40.44 15.65
C ALA A 80 -31.62 41.45 16.30
N ARG A 81 -31.37 41.86 17.55
CA ARG A 81 -32.16 42.86 18.28
C ARG A 81 -31.85 44.33 17.90
N LEU A 82 -30.74 44.60 17.20
CA LEU A 82 -30.28 45.95 16.83
C LEU A 82 -30.61 46.34 15.38
N ILE A 83 -31.17 45.43 14.59
CA ILE A 83 -31.59 45.67 13.19
C ILE A 83 -33.10 45.38 13.10
N PRO A 84 -33.97 46.36 13.36
CA PRO A 84 -35.42 46.13 13.47
C PRO A 84 -36.10 45.73 12.15
N ASP A 85 -35.52 46.12 11.02
CA ASP A 85 -36.20 46.04 9.71
C ASP A 85 -36.03 44.71 8.95
N LEU A 86 -35.43 43.69 9.57
CA LEU A 86 -35.17 42.40 8.90
C LEU A 86 -35.86 41.17 9.54
N ILE A 87 -36.69 41.30 10.59
CA ILE A 87 -37.25 40.12 11.29
C ILE A 87 -38.76 40.24 11.60
N PRO A 88 -39.60 39.36 11.03
CA PRO A 88 -40.84 38.92 11.66
C PRO A 88 -40.51 37.74 12.62
N THR A 89 -40.70 38.01 13.92
CA THR A 89 -40.75 37.11 15.09
C THR A 89 -39.46 36.47 15.67
N PRO A 90 -39.34 36.41 17.02
CA PRO A 90 -38.10 36.06 17.71
C PRO A 90 -38.04 34.55 18.02
N SER A 91 -37.49 33.75 17.12
CA SER A 91 -37.08 32.36 17.45
C SER A 91 -36.10 31.68 16.48
N THR A 92 -35.56 32.37 15.47
CA THR A 92 -34.67 31.71 14.49
C THR A 92 -33.43 32.53 14.17
N THR A 93 -32.27 31.94 14.43
CA THR A 93 -30.98 32.40 13.91
C THR A 93 -31.09 32.65 12.40
N SER A 94 -31.06 33.91 11.97
CA SER A 94 -31.17 34.25 10.56
C SER A 94 -29.87 33.90 9.83
N VAL A 95 -29.95 33.03 8.83
CA VAL A 95 -28.83 32.56 8.03
C VAL A 95 -28.92 33.17 6.63
N LEU A 96 -27.97 34.03 6.27
CA LEU A 96 -27.86 34.58 4.92
C LEU A 96 -26.80 33.80 4.13
N LYS A 97 -27.11 33.41 2.89
CA LYS A 97 -26.19 32.70 1.99
C LYS A 97 -25.85 33.53 0.77
N ILE A 98 -24.56 33.79 0.56
CA ILE A 98 -24.05 34.50 -0.61
C ILE A 98 -23.46 33.49 -1.58
N LYS A 99 -24.10 33.32 -2.74
CA LYS A 99 -23.61 32.46 -3.83
C LYS A 99 -22.49 33.15 -4.60
N LEU A 100 -21.43 32.40 -4.92
CA LEU A 100 -20.26 32.89 -5.65
C LEU A 100 -20.22 32.24 -7.05
N VAL A 101 -20.50 33.02 -8.09
CA VAL A 101 -20.67 32.50 -9.45
C VAL A 101 -19.33 32.10 -10.06
N LYS A 102 -18.29 32.91 -9.88
CA LYS A 102 -16.95 32.60 -10.38
C LYS A 102 -16.30 31.47 -9.60
N ASP A 103 -16.68 31.33 -8.33
CA ASP A 103 -16.25 30.21 -7.51
C ASP A 103 -16.93 28.90 -7.95
N SER A 104 -18.24 28.93 -8.24
CA SER A 104 -18.94 27.81 -8.89
C SER A 104 -18.27 27.39 -10.20
N GLU A 105 -17.91 28.33 -11.08
CA GLU A 105 -17.18 28.03 -12.32
C GLU A 105 -15.82 27.36 -12.05
N PHE A 106 -15.07 27.82 -11.05
CA PHE A 106 -13.79 27.22 -10.65
C PHE A 106 -13.97 25.76 -10.18
N PHE A 107 -14.94 25.50 -9.30
CA PHE A 107 -15.17 24.15 -8.78
C PHE A 107 -15.79 23.21 -9.80
N HIS A 108 -16.58 23.72 -10.74
CA HIS A 108 -17.04 22.93 -11.88
C HIS A 108 -15.87 22.44 -12.74
N LEU A 109 -14.91 23.32 -13.05
CA LEU A 109 -13.69 22.94 -13.77
C LEU A 109 -12.83 21.93 -12.99
N LEU A 110 -12.73 22.08 -11.67
CA LEU A 110 -11.96 21.18 -10.83
C LEU A 110 -12.62 19.79 -10.73
N LEU A 111 -13.94 19.75 -10.57
CA LEU A 111 -14.72 18.52 -10.56
C LEU A 111 -14.70 17.81 -11.91
N GLN A 112 -14.77 18.54 -13.01
CA GLN A 112 -14.59 17.96 -14.35
C GLN A 112 -13.24 17.25 -14.47
N GLY A 113 -12.15 17.91 -14.02
CA GLY A 113 -10.82 17.31 -14.00
C GLY A 113 -10.73 16.05 -13.13
N LEU A 114 -11.37 16.06 -11.95
CA LEU A 114 -11.46 14.88 -11.08
C LEU A 114 -12.26 13.74 -11.70
N THR A 115 -13.40 14.04 -12.31
CA THR A 115 -14.25 13.05 -12.96
C THR A 115 -13.51 12.40 -14.12
N HIS A 116 -12.78 13.17 -14.93
CA HIS A 116 -11.91 12.63 -15.97
C HIS A 116 -10.85 11.71 -15.35
N ALA A 117 -10.12 12.16 -14.33
CA ALA A 117 -9.11 11.31 -13.67
C ALA A 117 -9.71 10.00 -13.11
N SER A 118 -10.92 10.06 -12.53
CA SER A 118 -11.65 8.90 -12.02
C SER A 118 -12.03 7.89 -13.12
N VAL A 119 -12.40 8.37 -14.31
CA VAL A 119 -12.65 7.51 -15.49
C VAL A 119 -11.40 6.73 -15.88
N LEU A 120 -10.25 7.40 -15.98
CA LEU A 120 -9.00 6.72 -16.30
C LEU A 120 -8.63 5.72 -15.20
N HIS A 121 -8.77 6.10 -13.93
CA HIS A 121 -8.51 5.22 -12.79
C HIS A 121 -9.33 3.93 -12.86
N SER A 122 -10.64 4.05 -13.08
CA SER A 122 -11.53 2.89 -13.19
C SER A 122 -11.17 1.99 -14.39
N THR A 123 -10.74 2.61 -15.49
CA THR A 123 -10.33 1.89 -16.71
C THR A 123 -9.02 1.13 -16.48
N GLU A 124 -8.00 1.80 -15.95
CA GLU A 124 -6.69 1.20 -15.67
C GLU A 124 -6.77 0.17 -14.55
N GLN A 125 -7.59 0.38 -13.52
CA GLN A 125 -7.82 -0.62 -12.48
C GLN A 125 -8.32 -1.94 -13.09
N LYS A 126 -9.32 -1.89 -13.97
CA LYS A 126 -9.85 -3.08 -14.64
C LYS A 126 -8.80 -3.74 -15.53
N ARG A 127 -8.08 -2.95 -16.33
CA ARG A 127 -7.04 -3.45 -17.24
C ARG A 127 -5.88 -4.12 -16.49
N LEU A 128 -5.37 -3.47 -15.45
CA LEU A 128 -4.27 -3.99 -14.63
C LEU A 128 -4.69 -5.20 -13.81
N SER A 129 -5.91 -5.21 -13.26
CA SER A 129 -6.45 -6.39 -12.56
C SER A 129 -6.57 -7.60 -13.50
N GLY A 130 -7.07 -7.40 -14.72
CA GLY A 130 -7.09 -8.46 -15.74
C GLY A 130 -5.69 -8.92 -16.15
N THR A 131 -4.70 -8.02 -16.15
CA THR A 131 -3.29 -8.38 -16.37
C THR A 131 -2.75 -9.24 -15.23
N VAL A 132 -3.09 -8.92 -13.98
CA VAL A 132 -2.75 -9.72 -12.80
C VAL A 132 -3.37 -11.11 -12.89
N ASP A 133 -4.65 -11.23 -13.23
CA ASP A 133 -5.34 -12.53 -13.35
C ASP A 133 -4.73 -13.42 -14.46
N ALA A 134 -4.41 -12.81 -15.61
CA ALA A 134 -3.73 -13.51 -16.69
C ALA A 134 -2.33 -13.98 -16.26
N LEU A 135 -1.59 -13.13 -15.56
CA LEU A 135 -0.25 -13.42 -15.08
C LEU A 135 -0.26 -14.49 -13.98
N GLU A 136 -1.25 -14.48 -13.09
CA GLU A 136 -1.48 -15.52 -12.07
C GLU A 136 -1.59 -16.90 -12.74
N THR A 137 -2.43 -17.01 -13.76
CA THR A 137 -2.62 -18.26 -14.52
C THR A 137 -1.33 -18.72 -15.21
N GLN A 138 -0.56 -17.79 -15.77
CA GLN A 138 0.73 -18.09 -16.42
C GLN A 138 1.79 -18.54 -15.41
N LEU A 139 1.88 -17.84 -14.27
CA LEU A 139 2.82 -18.12 -13.20
C LEU A 139 2.54 -19.44 -12.50
N ALA A 140 1.27 -19.80 -12.27
CA ALA A 140 0.92 -21.11 -11.71
C ALA A 140 1.49 -22.27 -12.55
N LYS A 141 1.62 -22.10 -13.87
CA LYS A 141 2.24 -23.06 -14.80
C LYS A 141 3.77 -22.92 -14.90
N ALA A 142 4.28 -21.68 -14.80
CA ALA A 142 5.71 -21.36 -14.90
C ALA A 142 6.47 -21.82 -13.66
N ALA A 143 5.95 -21.48 -12.48
CA ALA A 143 6.56 -21.71 -11.17
C ALA A 143 5.98 -22.93 -10.44
N SER A 144 5.39 -23.87 -11.18
CA SER A 144 4.81 -25.09 -10.62
C SER A 144 5.86 -25.89 -9.82
N PRO A 145 5.52 -26.47 -8.66
CA PRO A 145 6.44 -27.32 -7.88
C PRO A 145 6.91 -28.57 -8.64
N LYS A 146 6.18 -28.99 -9.69
CA LYS A 146 6.64 -30.06 -10.60
C LYS A 146 7.92 -29.67 -11.37
N LYS A 147 8.16 -28.37 -11.55
CA LYS A 147 9.35 -27.81 -12.19
C LYS A 147 10.25 -27.16 -11.14
N GLN A 148 10.82 -27.96 -10.26
CA GLN A 148 11.55 -27.46 -9.07
C GLN A 148 12.57 -26.35 -9.40
N LYS A 149 13.40 -26.53 -10.44
CA LYS A 149 14.39 -25.51 -10.83
C LYS A 149 13.74 -24.16 -11.12
N GLU A 150 12.65 -24.14 -11.88
CA GLU A 150 11.90 -22.92 -12.23
C GLU A 150 11.26 -22.29 -10.99
N MET A 151 10.62 -23.10 -10.15
CA MET A 151 9.98 -22.64 -8.91
C MET A 151 10.98 -21.95 -7.97
N TYR A 152 12.18 -22.51 -7.78
CA TYR A 152 13.20 -21.89 -6.94
C TYR A 152 13.72 -20.56 -7.52
N ILE A 153 13.88 -20.46 -8.85
CA ILE A 153 14.26 -19.18 -9.48
C ILE A 153 13.15 -18.14 -9.27
N TRP A 154 11.89 -18.52 -9.44
CA TRP A 154 10.75 -17.64 -9.16
C TRP A 154 10.66 -17.23 -7.69
N ARG A 155 11.01 -18.14 -6.76
CA ARG A 155 11.11 -17.81 -5.33
C ARG A 155 12.13 -16.70 -5.11
N ASP A 156 13.31 -16.82 -5.71
CA ASP A 156 14.37 -15.80 -5.60
C ASP A 156 13.92 -14.46 -6.22
N ILE A 157 13.24 -14.50 -7.38
CA ILE A 157 12.67 -13.30 -8.02
C ILE A 157 11.65 -12.62 -7.10
N PHE A 158 10.73 -13.37 -6.50
CA PHE A 158 9.73 -12.81 -5.60
C PHE A 158 10.32 -12.36 -4.27
N LYS A 159 11.37 -13.02 -3.77
CA LYS A 159 12.13 -12.56 -2.62
C LYS A 159 12.72 -11.18 -2.87
N LEU A 160 13.46 -11.02 -3.97
CA LEU A 160 13.99 -9.71 -4.38
C LEU A 160 12.89 -8.67 -4.56
N TYR A 161 11.76 -9.05 -5.15
CA TYR A 161 10.65 -8.13 -5.34
C TYR A 161 10.05 -7.63 -4.03
N MET A 162 9.87 -8.51 -3.03
CA MET A 162 9.42 -8.11 -1.70
C MET A 162 10.48 -7.27 -0.97
N ASP A 163 11.76 -7.64 -1.08
CA ASP A 163 12.88 -6.89 -0.48
C ASP A 163 12.98 -5.48 -1.05
N ALA A 164 12.73 -5.31 -2.36
CA ALA A 164 12.66 -4.01 -3.00
C ALA A 164 11.57 -3.12 -2.37
N SER A 165 10.49 -3.74 -1.87
CA SER A 165 9.34 -3.05 -1.27
C SER A 165 8.82 -1.92 -2.16
N VAL A 166 8.71 -2.20 -3.47
CA VAL A 166 8.37 -1.20 -4.52
C VAL A 166 7.08 -0.46 -4.19
N PHE A 167 6.14 -1.14 -3.53
CA PHE A 167 4.84 -0.61 -3.16
C PHE A 167 4.55 -0.88 -1.68
N GLU A 168 4.18 0.17 -0.93
CA GLU A 168 3.85 0.06 0.49
C GLU A 168 2.42 -0.48 0.67
N THR A 169 2.27 -1.60 1.38
CA THR A 169 0.98 -2.26 1.61
C THR A 169 0.35 -1.93 2.96
N ASN A 170 1.12 -1.41 3.93
CA ASN A 170 0.72 -1.35 5.34
C ASN A 170 0.38 0.05 5.89
N LYS A 171 0.27 1.08 5.03
CA LYS A 171 -0.05 2.47 5.44
C LYS A 171 -0.98 3.15 4.43
N LYS A 172 -1.62 4.26 4.83
CA LYS A 172 -2.22 5.21 3.88
C LYS A 172 -1.21 5.49 2.78
N VAL A 173 -1.58 5.30 1.51
CA VAL A 173 -0.64 5.52 0.41
C VAL A 173 -0.24 6.97 0.41
N ASP A 174 1.07 7.19 0.45
CA ASP A 174 1.62 8.50 0.18
C ASP A 174 1.56 8.76 -1.33
N TYR A 175 0.71 9.69 -1.74
CA TYR A 175 0.58 10.15 -3.13
C TYR A 175 1.48 11.34 -3.45
N SER A 176 2.48 11.60 -2.61
CA SER A 176 3.49 12.61 -2.89
C SER A 176 4.37 12.19 -4.07
N MET A 177 4.91 13.19 -4.76
CA MET A 177 5.93 12.96 -5.79
C MET A 177 7.19 12.27 -5.22
N GLN A 178 7.48 12.45 -3.92
CA GLN A 178 8.60 11.78 -3.25
C GLN A 178 8.36 10.28 -3.13
N SER A 179 7.15 9.87 -2.77
CA SER A 179 6.75 8.47 -2.72
C SER A 179 6.78 7.78 -4.08
N PHE A 180 6.38 8.49 -5.16
CA PHE A 180 6.58 8.01 -6.52
C PHE A 180 8.07 7.79 -6.83
N GLU A 181 8.92 8.78 -6.58
CA GLU A 181 10.35 8.70 -6.91
C GLU A 181 11.03 7.56 -6.15
N ARG A 182 10.64 7.33 -4.89
CA ARG A 182 11.09 6.18 -4.10
C ARG A 182 10.68 4.84 -4.75
N SER A 183 9.42 4.66 -5.14
CA SER A 183 8.98 3.44 -5.83
C SER A 183 9.72 3.21 -7.14
N LYS A 184 10.01 4.28 -7.89
CA LYS A 184 10.81 4.20 -9.11
C LYS A 184 12.24 3.73 -8.83
N GLN A 185 12.89 4.27 -7.80
CA GLN A 185 14.23 3.83 -7.38
C GLN A 185 14.24 2.38 -6.91
N GLN A 186 13.22 1.95 -6.17
CA GLN A 186 13.06 0.57 -5.71
C GLN A 186 12.86 -0.40 -6.88
N LEU A 187 12.06 -0.03 -7.88
CA LEU A 187 11.87 -0.83 -9.09
C LEU A 187 13.17 -0.93 -9.90
N GLN A 188 13.93 0.18 -10.02
CA GLN A 188 15.24 0.17 -10.66
C GLN A 188 16.24 -0.71 -9.92
N TRP A 189 16.24 -0.66 -8.58
CA TRP A 189 17.07 -1.55 -7.76
C TRP A 189 16.72 -3.01 -8.02
N PHE A 190 15.43 -3.36 -8.02
CA PHE A 190 14.95 -4.70 -8.31
C PHE A 190 15.42 -5.20 -9.67
N THR A 191 15.27 -4.39 -10.73
CA THR A 191 15.73 -4.76 -12.08
C THR A 191 17.23 -4.96 -12.15
N LYS A 192 18.03 -4.07 -11.53
CA LYS A 192 19.49 -4.21 -11.46
C LYS A 192 19.91 -5.47 -10.71
N GLU A 193 19.23 -5.80 -9.63
CA GLU A 193 19.55 -6.97 -8.82
C GLU A 193 19.18 -8.29 -9.53
N LEU A 194 18.08 -8.29 -10.29
CA LEU A 194 17.73 -9.40 -11.20
C LEU A 194 18.81 -9.67 -12.25
N GLU A 195 19.36 -8.61 -12.84
CA GLU A 195 20.46 -8.68 -13.82
C GLU A 195 21.75 -9.17 -13.16
N ARG A 196 22.11 -8.59 -12.01
CA ARG A 196 23.32 -8.94 -11.24
C ARG A 196 23.34 -10.43 -10.85
N LEU A 197 22.21 -10.97 -10.41
CA LEU A 197 22.06 -12.39 -10.08
C LEU A 197 21.80 -13.29 -11.29
N ASN A 198 21.67 -12.68 -12.49
CA ASN A 198 21.42 -13.33 -13.76
C ASN A 198 20.18 -14.26 -13.71
N LEU A 199 19.13 -13.85 -12.98
CA LEU A 199 17.96 -14.69 -12.72
C LEU A 199 17.10 -14.91 -13.98
N ALA A 200 16.97 -13.89 -14.83
CA ALA A 200 16.20 -13.98 -16.06
C ALA A 200 16.75 -15.03 -17.04
N SER A 201 18.08 -15.17 -17.14
CA SER A 201 18.71 -16.16 -18.03
C SER A 201 18.64 -17.58 -17.48
N LYS A 202 18.58 -17.74 -16.14
CA LYS A 202 18.45 -19.03 -15.45
C LYS A 202 17.08 -19.69 -15.70
N LEU A 203 16.05 -18.92 -16.04
CA LEU A 203 14.74 -19.44 -16.43
C LEU A 203 14.87 -20.26 -17.73
N GLY A 204 14.44 -21.52 -17.68
CA GLY A 204 14.64 -22.47 -18.78
C GLY A 204 13.55 -22.38 -19.84
N SER A 205 12.30 -22.24 -19.39
CA SER A 205 11.12 -22.34 -20.25
C SER A 205 10.72 -21.00 -20.86
N LYS A 206 10.24 -21.05 -22.11
CA LYS A 206 9.65 -19.88 -22.80
C LYS A 206 8.52 -19.25 -21.99
N ASN A 207 7.69 -20.08 -21.35
CA ASN A 207 6.58 -19.61 -20.50
C ASN A 207 7.09 -18.80 -19.29
N SER A 208 8.13 -19.26 -18.60
CA SER A 208 8.73 -18.50 -17.49
C SER A 208 9.33 -17.17 -17.93
N LYS A 209 10.07 -17.16 -19.04
CA LYS A 209 10.67 -15.93 -19.58
C LYS A 209 9.60 -14.90 -19.96
N GLU A 210 8.53 -15.36 -20.60
CA GLU A 210 7.40 -14.49 -20.97
C GLU A 210 6.64 -13.99 -19.73
N ALA A 211 6.42 -14.85 -18.73
CA ALA A 211 5.81 -14.45 -17.46
C ALA A 211 6.67 -13.39 -16.73
N LEU A 212 8.00 -13.53 -16.71
CA LEU A 212 8.89 -12.52 -16.15
C LEU A 212 8.81 -11.19 -16.92
N LYS A 213 8.83 -11.25 -18.25
CA LYS A 213 8.67 -10.05 -19.09
C LYS A 213 7.36 -9.31 -18.77
N ARG A 214 6.25 -10.06 -18.68
CA ARG A 214 4.93 -9.50 -18.33
C ARG A 214 4.89 -8.95 -16.91
N PHE A 215 5.52 -9.63 -15.95
CA PHE A 215 5.63 -9.15 -14.57
C PHE A 215 6.39 -7.82 -14.50
N LEU A 216 7.52 -7.70 -15.20
CA LEU A 216 8.30 -6.45 -15.25
C LEU A 216 7.51 -5.32 -15.93
N GLN A 217 6.87 -5.63 -17.06
CA GLN A 217 6.03 -4.68 -17.79
C GLN A 217 4.89 -4.15 -16.92
N MET A 218 4.15 -5.03 -16.25
CA MET A 218 3.07 -4.67 -15.33
C MET A 218 3.57 -3.76 -14.19
N ASN A 219 4.74 -4.04 -13.62
CA ASN A 219 5.33 -3.19 -12.58
C ASN A 219 5.72 -1.81 -13.09
N SER A 220 6.21 -1.70 -14.32
CA SER A 220 6.46 -0.40 -14.96
C SER A 220 5.16 0.38 -15.16
N GLU A 221 4.11 -0.26 -15.67
CA GLU A 221 2.79 0.37 -15.86
C GLU A 221 2.18 0.84 -14.54
N LEU A 222 2.36 0.08 -13.45
CA LEU A 222 1.94 0.48 -12.11
C LEU A 222 2.73 1.69 -11.58
N ALA A 223 4.01 1.79 -11.90
CA ALA A 223 4.82 2.95 -11.55
C ALA A 223 4.36 4.20 -12.30
N ASP A 224 4.05 4.07 -13.59
CA ASP A 224 3.45 5.15 -14.38
C ASP A 224 2.09 5.54 -13.81
N PHE A 225 1.26 4.57 -13.43
CA PHE A 225 -0.06 4.85 -12.85
C PHE A 225 0.05 5.55 -11.49
N LYS A 226 1.01 5.16 -10.65
CA LYS A 226 1.35 5.88 -9.41
C LYS A 226 1.81 7.31 -9.69
N ARG A 227 2.56 7.53 -10.76
CA ARG A 227 2.99 8.86 -11.19
C ARG A 227 1.80 9.74 -11.59
N PHE A 228 0.90 9.23 -12.42
CA PHE A 228 -0.33 9.91 -12.83
C PHE A 228 -1.14 10.34 -11.61
N HIS A 229 -1.36 9.40 -10.68
CA HIS A 229 -2.03 9.69 -9.42
C HIS A 229 -1.34 10.81 -8.65
N SER A 230 -0.01 10.72 -8.49
CA SER A 230 0.78 11.69 -7.72
C SER A 230 0.70 13.10 -8.30
N LEU A 231 0.68 13.23 -9.63
CA LEU A 231 0.50 14.50 -10.32
C LEU A 231 -0.88 15.11 -10.08
N ASN A 232 -1.95 14.33 -10.25
CA ASN A 232 -3.33 14.80 -10.03
C ASN A 232 -3.59 15.17 -8.57
N HIS A 233 -3.19 14.31 -7.62
CA HIS A 233 -3.29 14.61 -6.19
C HIS A 233 -2.52 15.90 -5.84
N THR A 234 -1.27 16.03 -6.31
CA THR A 234 -0.48 17.24 -6.06
C THR A 234 -1.11 18.48 -6.71
N ALA A 235 -1.68 18.36 -7.91
CA ALA A 235 -2.37 19.45 -8.59
C ALA A 235 -3.59 19.92 -7.78
N MET A 236 -4.41 18.98 -7.31
CA MET A 236 -5.56 19.22 -6.44
C MET A 236 -5.14 19.96 -5.15
N THR A 237 -4.20 19.40 -4.38
CA THR A 237 -3.78 20.01 -3.12
C THR A 237 -3.18 21.41 -3.35
N LYS A 238 -2.37 21.59 -4.40
CA LYS A 238 -1.74 22.88 -4.70
C LYS A 238 -2.73 23.91 -5.24
N ILE A 239 -3.77 23.50 -5.96
CA ILE A 239 -4.77 24.45 -6.48
C ILE A 239 -5.72 24.91 -5.38
N LEU A 240 -6.18 24.00 -4.51
CA LEU A 240 -6.99 24.37 -3.33
C LEU A 240 -6.21 25.26 -2.37
N LYS A 241 -4.94 24.94 -2.07
CA LYS A 241 -4.09 25.82 -1.25
C LYS A 241 -3.88 27.20 -1.89
N LYS A 242 -3.81 27.25 -3.23
CA LYS A 242 -3.69 28.53 -3.95
C LYS A 242 -4.98 29.33 -3.89
N HIS A 243 -6.12 28.66 -4.05
CA HIS A 243 -7.44 29.25 -3.93
C HIS A 243 -7.56 29.93 -2.57
N ASP A 244 -7.45 29.20 -1.47
CA ASP A 244 -7.60 29.73 -0.11
C ASP A 244 -6.65 30.90 0.18
N LYS A 245 -5.39 30.80 -0.27
CA LYS A 245 -4.40 31.87 -0.10
C LYS A 245 -4.79 33.16 -0.83
N GLN A 246 -5.51 33.08 -1.95
CA GLN A 246 -5.85 34.24 -2.78
C GLN A 246 -7.27 34.78 -2.51
N SER A 247 -8.21 33.91 -2.15
CA SER A 247 -9.60 34.29 -1.87
C SER A 247 -9.90 34.52 -0.40
N GLY A 248 -9.06 34.02 0.52
CA GLY A 248 -9.33 34.04 1.95
C GLY A 248 -10.36 32.99 2.41
N LEU A 249 -10.91 32.20 1.49
CA LEU A 249 -11.89 31.13 1.76
C LEU A 249 -11.21 29.85 2.27
N THR A 250 -11.98 28.81 2.59
CA THR A 250 -11.50 27.54 3.20
C THR A 250 -11.80 26.32 2.34
N ALA A 251 -11.64 26.41 1.02
CA ALA A 251 -11.96 25.31 0.13
C ALA A 251 -11.08 24.07 0.34
N ARG A 252 -9.86 24.22 0.86
CA ARG A 252 -8.98 23.08 1.14
C ARG A 252 -9.59 22.09 2.16
N THR A 253 -10.42 22.56 3.08
CA THR A 253 -11.09 21.70 4.08
C THR A 253 -12.44 21.21 3.58
N GLU A 254 -13.22 22.09 2.95
CA GLU A 254 -14.60 21.77 2.55
C GLU A 254 -14.67 20.91 1.29
N PHE A 255 -13.84 21.21 0.29
CA PHE A 255 -13.95 20.57 -1.03
C PHE A 255 -13.67 19.05 -1.01
N PRO A 256 -12.63 18.53 -0.33
CA PRO A 256 -12.43 17.07 -0.27
C PRO A 256 -13.59 16.32 0.38
N THR A 257 -14.27 16.94 1.35
CA THR A 257 -15.46 16.38 2.00
C THR A 257 -16.65 16.38 1.04
N PHE A 258 -16.84 17.46 0.29
CA PHE A 258 -17.88 17.57 -0.73
C PHE A 258 -17.67 16.59 -1.90
N ALA A 259 -16.44 16.48 -2.41
CA ALA A 259 -16.07 15.63 -3.54
C ALA A 259 -15.60 14.23 -3.11
N LYS A 260 -16.03 13.74 -1.95
CA LYS A 260 -15.49 12.54 -1.28
C LYS A 260 -15.41 11.32 -2.19
N GLU A 261 -16.43 11.06 -3.01
CA GLU A 261 -16.45 9.90 -3.91
C GLU A 261 -15.33 9.98 -4.96
N ASN A 262 -15.18 11.13 -5.62
CA ASN A 262 -14.13 11.35 -6.60
C ASN A 262 -12.74 11.26 -5.97
N VAL A 263 -12.56 11.84 -4.79
CA VAL A 263 -11.27 11.78 -4.07
C VAL A 263 -10.95 10.36 -3.62
N ALA A 264 -11.92 9.63 -3.07
CA ALA A 264 -11.73 8.27 -2.58
C ALA A 264 -11.42 7.27 -3.70
N ILE A 265 -12.08 7.40 -4.86
CA ILE A 265 -11.76 6.58 -6.05
C ILE A 265 -10.34 6.88 -6.51
N VAL A 266 -9.95 8.15 -6.52
CA VAL A 266 -8.59 8.53 -6.90
C VAL A 266 -7.59 7.80 -6.01
N GLU A 267 -7.75 7.91 -4.69
CA GLU A 267 -6.83 7.36 -3.70
C GLU A 267 -6.79 5.81 -3.66
N ASN A 268 -7.92 5.12 -3.53
CA ASN A 268 -7.91 3.71 -3.13
C ASN A 268 -7.46 2.70 -4.20
N VAL A 269 -7.39 3.08 -5.48
CA VAL A 269 -7.13 2.15 -6.58
C VAL A 269 -5.75 1.51 -6.50
N LEU A 270 -4.72 2.28 -6.16
CA LEU A 270 -3.35 1.77 -6.06
C LEU A 270 -3.22 0.73 -4.94
N LEU A 271 -3.85 0.96 -3.79
CA LEU A 271 -3.89 -0.02 -2.69
C LEU A 271 -4.53 -1.34 -3.12
N ALA A 272 -5.67 -1.25 -3.80
CA ALA A 272 -6.37 -2.44 -4.27
C ALA A 272 -5.50 -3.26 -5.24
N LEU A 273 -4.83 -2.60 -6.19
CA LEU A 273 -3.93 -3.25 -7.14
C LEU A 273 -2.72 -3.89 -6.44
N TYR A 274 -2.07 -3.19 -5.51
CA TYR A 274 -0.92 -3.72 -4.77
C TYR A 274 -1.28 -4.90 -3.87
N SER A 275 -2.42 -4.81 -3.19
CA SER A 275 -2.97 -5.92 -2.40
C SER A 275 -3.26 -7.13 -3.28
N THR A 276 -3.84 -6.91 -4.47
CA THR A 276 -4.14 -7.98 -5.43
C THR A 276 -2.87 -8.64 -5.95
N ILE A 277 -1.83 -7.88 -6.29
CA ILE A 277 -0.53 -8.42 -6.73
C ILE A 277 0.12 -9.27 -5.64
N THR A 278 0.14 -8.78 -4.41
CA THR A 278 0.77 -9.48 -3.28
C THR A 278 0.01 -10.77 -2.96
N SER A 279 -1.33 -10.71 -2.92
CA SER A 279 -2.18 -11.85 -2.57
C SER A 279 -2.34 -12.88 -3.68
N LYS A 280 -2.28 -12.49 -4.96
CA LYS A 280 -2.47 -13.39 -6.11
C LYS A 280 -1.19 -13.84 -6.79
N LEU A 281 -0.17 -12.99 -6.90
CA LEU A 281 1.04 -13.33 -7.65
C LEU A 281 2.14 -13.85 -6.75
N ILE A 282 2.45 -13.11 -5.68
CA ILE A 282 3.55 -13.46 -4.77
C ILE A 282 3.23 -14.74 -3.99
N SER A 283 1.96 -14.97 -3.66
CA SER A 283 1.49 -16.18 -2.97
C SER A 283 1.60 -17.47 -3.80
N ILE A 284 1.73 -17.38 -5.13
CA ILE A 284 1.87 -18.54 -6.04
C ILE A 284 3.12 -19.35 -5.68
N VAL A 285 4.19 -18.65 -5.28
CA VAL A 285 5.44 -19.29 -4.86
C VAL A 285 5.65 -18.98 -3.38
N PRO A 286 5.28 -19.93 -2.51
CA PRO A 286 5.46 -19.81 -1.07
C PRO A 286 6.91 -19.50 -0.70
N GLN A 287 7.07 -18.57 0.24
CA GLN A 287 8.35 -18.11 0.76
C GLN A 287 8.72 -18.88 2.02
N ILE A 288 10.02 -19.11 2.23
CA ILE A 288 10.53 -19.95 3.32
C ILE A 288 10.25 -19.32 4.69
N ASP A 289 10.40 -17.99 4.79
CA ASP A 289 10.30 -17.26 6.06
C ASP A 289 8.92 -17.43 6.73
N ASN A 290 7.85 -17.55 5.93
CA ASN A 290 6.48 -17.76 6.41
C ASN A 290 6.20 -19.17 6.96
N HIS A 291 7.13 -20.11 6.79
CA HIS A 291 6.94 -21.53 7.10
C HIS A 291 8.04 -22.11 8.02
N SER A 292 8.89 -21.23 8.55
CA SER A 292 10.03 -21.61 9.38
C SER A 292 9.58 -21.91 10.81
N CYS A 293 10.17 -22.94 11.42
CA CYS A 293 9.94 -23.27 12.82
C CYS A 293 10.60 -22.20 13.72
N PRO A 294 9.86 -21.57 14.66
CA PRO A 294 10.41 -20.51 15.52
C PRO A 294 11.53 -20.93 16.47
N ILE A 295 11.75 -22.24 16.65
CA ILE A 295 12.81 -22.77 17.53
C ILE A 295 14.13 -22.96 16.77
N CYS A 296 14.07 -23.50 15.55
CA CYS A 296 15.27 -23.83 14.78
C CYS A 296 15.49 -22.96 13.54
N PHE A 297 14.59 -22.03 13.25
CA PHE A 297 14.64 -21.09 12.12
C PHE A 297 14.80 -21.73 10.73
N ALA A 298 14.43 -23.01 10.62
CA ALA A 298 14.43 -23.78 9.38
C ALA A 298 13.01 -24.26 9.07
N ILE A 299 12.75 -24.72 7.85
CA ILE A 299 11.45 -25.28 7.45
C ILE A 299 10.97 -26.31 8.49
N ALA A 300 9.70 -26.23 8.89
CA ALA A 300 9.19 -27.12 9.94
C ALA A 300 9.08 -28.57 9.42
N TRP A 301 9.83 -29.50 10.03
CA TRP A 301 9.76 -30.93 9.69
C TRP A 301 8.84 -31.70 10.62
N ARG A 302 7.91 -32.48 10.04
CA ARG A 302 6.77 -33.09 10.74
C ARG A 302 6.06 -32.04 11.61
N PRO A 303 5.44 -31.04 10.99
CA PRO A 303 4.91 -29.87 11.67
C PRO A 303 3.80 -30.26 12.66
N ILE A 304 3.99 -29.91 13.93
CA ILE A 304 2.97 -30.01 14.96
C ILE A 304 2.31 -28.65 15.12
N ARG A 305 0.99 -28.58 14.94
CA ARG A 305 0.20 -27.37 15.15
C ARG A 305 -0.39 -27.40 16.55
N LEU A 306 0.06 -26.47 17.41
CA LEU A 306 -0.45 -26.34 18.76
C LEU A 306 -1.91 -25.83 18.74
N GLU A 307 -2.61 -25.99 19.87
CA GLU A 307 -3.97 -25.45 20.09
C GLU A 307 -4.08 -23.92 19.91
N CYS A 308 -2.97 -23.20 20.01
CA CYS A 308 -2.90 -21.76 19.73
C CYS A 308 -2.66 -21.43 18.26
N GLY A 309 -2.55 -22.42 17.38
CA GLY A 309 -2.34 -22.27 15.94
C GLY A 309 -0.87 -22.22 15.49
N HIS A 310 0.09 -22.00 16.40
CA HIS A 310 1.52 -21.95 16.07
C HIS A 310 2.08 -23.33 15.70
N VAL A 311 3.01 -23.35 14.74
CA VAL A 311 3.56 -24.58 14.14
C VAL A 311 5.04 -24.74 14.47
N PHE A 312 5.45 -25.95 14.86
CA PHE A 312 6.84 -26.29 15.20
C PHE A 312 7.24 -27.65 14.63
N CYS A 313 8.55 -27.92 14.52
CA CYS A 313 9.02 -29.28 14.26
C CYS A 313 8.68 -30.20 15.45
N VAL A 314 8.29 -31.46 15.18
CA VAL A 314 8.06 -32.46 16.25
C VAL A 314 9.27 -32.61 17.18
N ARG A 315 10.50 -32.70 16.63
CA ARG A 315 11.74 -32.81 17.42
C ARG A 315 12.01 -31.57 18.27
N CYS A 316 11.65 -30.38 17.78
CA CYS A 316 11.84 -29.15 18.53
C CYS A 316 10.91 -29.09 19.75
N LEU A 317 9.66 -29.54 19.60
CA LEU A 317 8.72 -29.64 20.73
C LEU A 317 9.14 -30.72 21.73
N ILE A 318 9.62 -31.89 21.29
CA ILE A 318 10.13 -32.92 22.21
C ILE A 318 11.26 -32.37 23.08
N LYS A 319 12.20 -31.62 22.49
CA LYS A 319 13.28 -30.97 23.25
C LYS A 319 12.78 -29.88 24.19
N ALA A 320 11.82 -29.07 23.75
CA ALA A 320 11.19 -28.06 24.60
C ALA A 320 10.51 -28.71 25.82
N HIS A 321 9.75 -29.78 25.59
CA HIS A 321 9.09 -30.56 26.64
C HIS A 321 10.10 -31.18 27.62
N ARG A 322 11.19 -31.79 27.12
CA ARG A 322 12.30 -32.31 27.97
C ARG A 322 12.96 -31.22 28.83
N ARG A 323 12.99 -29.97 28.33
CA ARG A 323 13.48 -28.80 29.06
C ARG A 323 12.41 -28.14 29.95
N LYS A 324 11.27 -28.80 30.17
CA LYS A 324 10.12 -28.31 30.97
C LYS A 324 9.50 -27.01 30.44
N LEU A 325 9.63 -26.74 29.13
CA LEU A 325 8.93 -25.64 28.47
C LEU A 325 7.59 -26.14 27.93
N PHE A 326 6.53 -25.96 28.72
CA PHE A 326 5.18 -26.46 28.41
C PHE A 326 4.28 -25.42 27.73
N ASP A 327 4.67 -24.15 27.74
CA ASP A 327 3.91 -23.06 27.14
C ASP A 327 4.35 -22.80 25.71
N CYS A 328 3.50 -22.19 24.90
CA CYS A 328 3.85 -21.83 23.52
C CYS A 328 5.03 -20.82 23.50
N PRO A 329 6.14 -21.09 22.80
CA PRO A 329 7.27 -20.17 22.69
C PRO A 329 6.95 -18.83 22.01
N VAL A 330 5.86 -18.76 21.23
CA VAL A 330 5.49 -17.57 20.45
C VAL A 330 4.50 -16.70 21.20
N CYS A 331 3.33 -17.25 21.59
CA CYS A 331 2.27 -16.47 22.24
C CYS A 331 2.12 -16.72 23.74
N ARG A 332 2.96 -17.58 24.33
CA ARG A 332 2.93 -17.91 25.77
C ARG A 332 1.59 -18.50 26.25
N ARG A 333 0.78 -19.08 25.35
CA ARG A 333 -0.41 -19.85 25.76
C ARG A 333 0.02 -20.99 26.67
N LYS A 334 -0.58 -21.05 27.85
CA LYS A 334 -0.27 -22.02 28.90
C LYS A 334 -0.51 -23.45 28.42
N HIS A 335 0.41 -24.35 28.74
CA HIS A 335 0.33 -25.79 28.44
C HIS A 335 0.20 -26.17 26.95
N ALA A 336 0.32 -25.21 26.01
CA ALA A 336 0.14 -25.50 24.59
C ALA A 336 1.14 -26.53 24.04
N VAL A 337 2.37 -26.58 24.55
CA VAL A 337 3.38 -27.61 24.23
C VAL A 337 3.18 -28.85 25.09
N GLY A 338 2.78 -28.69 26.35
CA GLY A 338 2.51 -29.80 27.26
C GLY A 338 1.38 -30.72 26.79
N ASN A 339 0.34 -30.13 26.19
CA ASN A 339 -0.84 -30.83 25.68
C ASN A 339 -0.67 -31.37 24.25
N ALA A 340 0.44 -31.03 23.57
CA ALA A 340 0.64 -31.41 22.18
C ALA A 340 1.08 -32.88 22.06
N ASP A 341 0.39 -33.64 21.21
CA ASP A 341 0.65 -35.05 20.96
C ASP A 341 0.83 -35.34 19.46
N ALA A 342 0.82 -36.63 19.10
CA ALA A 342 0.95 -37.06 17.70
C ALA A 342 -0.26 -36.70 16.82
N ASN A 343 -1.44 -36.48 17.40
CA ASN A 343 -2.67 -36.10 16.69
C ASN A 343 -2.61 -34.64 16.21
N ASN A 344 -1.79 -33.81 16.83
CA ASN A 344 -1.52 -32.43 16.40
C ASN A 344 -0.63 -32.32 15.14
N LEU A 345 -0.22 -33.45 14.53
CA LEU A 345 0.55 -33.46 13.29
C LEU A 345 -0.26 -32.92 12.10
N ASP A 346 0.18 -31.80 11.55
CA ASP A 346 -0.42 -31.16 10.38
C ASP A 346 0.05 -31.85 9.10
N LYS A 347 -0.60 -32.96 8.75
CA LYS A 347 -0.30 -33.76 7.55
C LYS A 347 -0.43 -32.94 6.26
N SER A 348 -1.42 -32.06 6.19
CA SER A 348 -1.65 -31.20 5.03
C SER A 348 -0.47 -30.25 4.81
N LEU A 349 -0.01 -29.60 5.88
CA LEU A 349 1.15 -28.72 5.83
C LEU A 349 2.45 -29.50 5.55
N GLN A 350 2.59 -30.72 6.08
CA GLN A 350 3.71 -31.58 5.77
C GLN A 350 3.78 -31.92 4.27
N ASN A 351 2.66 -32.34 3.68
CA ASN A 351 2.58 -32.65 2.25
C ASN A 351 2.89 -31.42 1.40
N PHE A 352 2.39 -30.27 1.81
CA PHE A 352 2.72 -28.98 1.20
C PHE A 352 4.23 -28.68 1.25
N PHE A 353 4.88 -28.91 2.39
CA PHE A 353 6.34 -28.73 2.49
C PHE A 353 7.13 -29.67 1.61
N MET A 354 6.72 -30.93 1.52
CA MET A 354 7.35 -31.90 0.63
C MET A 354 7.23 -31.51 -0.85
N MET A 355 6.13 -30.83 -1.22
CA MET A 355 5.88 -30.38 -2.59
C MET A 355 6.63 -29.09 -2.94
N TYR A 356 6.58 -28.08 -2.07
CA TYR A 356 7.10 -26.74 -2.36
C TYR A 356 8.50 -26.47 -1.79
N PHE A 357 8.97 -27.24 -0.81
CA PHE A 357 10.26 -27.04 -0.15
C PHE A 357 11.11 -28.33 -0.08
N PRO A 358 11.24 -29.10 -1.19
CA PRO A 358 11.89 -30.40 -1.16
C PRO A 358 13.37 -30.32 -0.74
N ARG A 359 14.11 -29.28 -1.16
CA ARG A 359 15.53 -29.11 -0.80
C ARG A 359 15.70 -28.84 0.69
N GLU A 360 14.89 -27.93 1.22
CA GLU A 360 14.94 -27.55 2.64
C GLU A 360 14.52 -28.73 3.53
N ILE A 361 13.53 -29.51 3.10
CA ILE A 361 13.10 -30.71 3.82
C ILE A 361 14.19 -31.79 3.81
N GLN A 362 14.86 -31.99 2.67
CA GLN A 362 15.97 -32.93 2.58
C GLN A 362 17.13 -32.53 3.50
N GLU A 363 17.50 -31.25 3.51
CA GLU A 363 18.52 -30.73 4.43
C GLU A 363 18.09 -30.95 5.89
N LYS A 364 16.83 -30.62 6.21
CA LYS A 364 16.33 -30.75 7.57
C LYS A 364 16.32 -32.20 8.06
N ARG A 365 16.02 -33.14 7.18
CA ARG A 365 16.11 -34.58 7.48
C ARG A 365 17.54 -34.99 7.78
N ARG A 366 18.50 -34.58 6.96
CA ARG A 366 19.92 -34.86 7.17
C ARG A 366 20.43 -34.28 8.49
N GLU A 367 20.05 -33.04 8.82
CA GLU A 367 20.38 -32.43 10.12
C GLU A 367 19.84 -33.24 11.29
N ASN A 368 18.57 -33.66 11.21
CA ASN A 368 17.94 -34.44 12.28
C ASN A 368 18.57 -35.83 12.45
N GLU A 369 18.95 -36.48 11.34
CA GLU A 369 19.64 -37.78 11.34
C GLU A 369 21.03 -37.66 11.97
N LYS A 370 21.80 -36.65 11.58
CA LYS A 370 23.11 -36.35 12.20
C LYS A 370 22.98 -36.09 13.69
N GLU A 371 22.00 -35.30 14.08
CA GLU A 371 21.75 -35.02 15.50
C GLU A 371 21.35 -36.28 16.29
N GLN A 372 20.48 -37.12 15.72
CA GLN A 372 20.09 -38.37 16.37
C GLN A 372 21.30 -39.30 16.54
N ALA A 373 22.10 -39.48 15.49
CA ALA A 373 23.31 -40.30 15.56
C ALA A 373 24.29 -39.80 16.64
N MET A 374 24.45 -38.49 16.79
CA MET A 374 25.26 -37.93 17.87
C MET A 374 24.67 -38.25 19.25
N GLN A 375 23.36 -38.06 19.45
CA GLN A 375 22.71 -38.38 20.73
C GLN A 375 22.82 -39.86 21.09
N ASP A 376 22.69 -40.75 20.11
CA ASP A 376 22.84 -42.19 20.29
C ASP A 376 24.30 -42.54 20.64
N MET A 377 25.28 -41.90 19.98
CA MET A 377 26.71 -42.05 20.30
C MET A 377 27.05 -41.52 21.70
N GLU A 378 26.51 -40.39 22.11
CA GLU A 378 26.66 -39.86 23.48
C GLU A 378 26.07 -40.82 24.51
N ALA A 379 24.89 -41.38 24.23
CA ALA A 379 24.23 -42.35 25.11
C ALA A 379 25.04 -43.67 25.23
N ILE A 380 25.69 -44.12 24.17
CA ILE A 380 26.53 -45.32 24.16
C ILE A 380 27.89 -45.07 24.84
N THR A 381 28.53 -43.93 24.57
CA THR A 381 29.93 -43.67 24.97
C THR A 381 30.08 -42.86 26.25
N GLY A 382 29.01 -42.23 26.74
CA GLY A 382 29.01 -41.33 27.90
C GLY A 382 29.81 -40.03 27.71
N ARG A 383 30.38 -39.78 26.52
CA ARG A 383 31.13 -38.55 26.22
C ARG A 383 30.23 -37.58 25.47
N ALA A 384 30.15 -36.34 25.95
CA ALA A 384 29.45 -35.25 25.26
C ALA A 384 30.24 -34.82 24.01
N TRP A 385 29.58 -34.77 22.86
CA TRP A 385 30.17 -34.35 21.59
C TRP A 385 29.61 -32.98 21.19
N THR A 386 30.40 -31.92 21.38
CA THR A 386 30.04 -30.57 20.94
C THR A 386 30.53 -30.31 19.51
N MET A 387 29.68 -29.77 18.64
CA MET A 387 30.03 -29.41 17.24
C MET A 387 31.14 -28.35 17.10
N TYR A 388 31.54 -27.67 18.17
CA TYR A 388 32.61 -26.67 18.18
C TYR A 388 33.78 -27.13 19.05
N SER A 389 34.59 -28.05 18.54
CA SER A 389 35.97 -28.20 19.00
C SER A 389 36.86 -27.21 18.24
N ASN A 390 36.69 -25.91 18.48
CA ASN A 390 37.76 -24.94 18.24
C ASN A 390 38.55 -24.80 19.55
N ARG A 391 39.34 -25.84 19.84
CA ARG A 391 40.47 -25.69 20.75
C ARG A 391 41.60 -25.11 19.90
N ASP A 392 41.63 -23.79 19.81
CA ASP A 392 42.84 -22.99 19.65
C ASP A 392 42.46 -21.52 19.82
N SER A 393 42.42 -21.11 21.08
CA SER A 393 42.61 -19.72 21.48
C SER A 393 43.43 -19.80 22.77
N PRO A 394 44.73 -19.47 22.74
CA PRO A 394 45.55 -19.51 23.93
C PRO A 394 45.06 -18.42 24.88
N CYS A 395 44.63 -18.83 26.07
CA CYS A 395 44.55 -17.93 27.21
C CYS A 395 45.91 -17.25 27.38
N THR A 396 45.94 -15.92 27.29
CA THR A 396 46.98 -15.12 27.94
C THR A 396 46.28 -14.12 28.86
N ILE A 397 46.86 -14.04 30.05
CA ILE A 397 46.48 -13.29 31.25
C ILE A 397 46.59 -11.78 31.00
#